data_AF-A0A962PVS6-F1
#
_entry.id   AF-A0A962PVS6-F1
#
_cell.length_a   1.000
_cell.length_b   1.000
_cell.length_c   1.000
_cell.angle_alpha   90.00
_cell.angle_beta   90.00
_cell.angle_gamma   90.00
#
_symmetry.space_group_name_H-M   'P 1'
#
loop_
_entity.id
_entity.type
_entity.pdbx_description
1 polymer ?
#
loop_
_entity_poly.entity_id
_entity_poly.type
_entity_poly.pdbx_seq_one_letter_code
_entity_poly.pdbx_strand_id
1 'polypeptide(L)'
;EVLTRIEANGVKVDAEELRRQSADLGRRMVAAQKRAFELAGRSFNLDSPKQLQGLLFDELGLPALVKTPKGQPSTNEEALEAIADQHELPRLILEHRGLHKLRSTYTDKLPEMINPDTGRVHTSYHQAGAATGRLSSTDPNLQNIPIRTEDGRRIRTAFVAPEGRRIVACDYSQIELRIMAHLSEDAGLLAAFEGGQDIHRATAAEV
;
A
#
# COMPACT_ATOMS: atom_id res chain seq x y z
N GLU A 1 -22.12 16.96 -10.04
CA GLU A 1 -22.57 16.05 -11.11
C GLU A 1 -21.55 14.94 -11.44
N VAL A 2 -20.28 15.26 -11.75
CA VAL A 2 -19.27 14.24 -12.14
C VAL A 2 -19.05 13.17 -11.08
N LEU A 3 -18.73 13.55 -9.82
CA LEU A 3 -18.46 12.58 -8.75
C LEU A 3 -19.66 11.69 -8.47
N THR A 4 -20.85 12.27 -8.36
CA THR A 4 -22.11 11.53 -8.18
C THR A 4 -22.28 10.43 -9.23
N ARG A 5 -21.96 10.71 -10.50
CA ARG A 5 -22.03 9.71 -11.57
C ARG A 5 -20.95 8.63 -11.43
N ILE A 6 -19.75 8.98 -11.00
CA ILE A 6 -18.67 8.01 -10.75
C ILE A 6 -19.08 7.06 -9.62
N GLU A 7 -19.55 7.61 -8.50
CA GLU A 7 -19.97 6.85 -7.31
C GLU A 7 -21.17 5.95 -7.63
N ALA A 8 -22.21 6.48 -8.31
CA ALA A 8 -23.38 5.71 -8.69
C ALA A 8 -23.06 4.57 -9.67
N ASN A 9 -22.07 4.75 -10.56
CA ASN A 9 -21.65 3.70 -11.48
C ASN A 9 -20.84 2.60 -10.79
N GLY A 10 -19.97 2.94 -9.84
CA GLY A 10 -19.07 2.00 -9.18
C GLY A 10 -18.09 1.28 -10.12
N VAL A 11 -17.31 0.35 -9.57
CA VAL A 11 -16.33 -0.47 -10.29
C VAL A 11 -16.66 -1.96 -10.16
N LYS A 12 -16.49 -2.72 -11.24
CA LYS A 12 -16.66 -4.18 -11.19
C LYS A 12 -15.39 -4.81 -10.64
N VAL A 13 -15.59 -5.70 -9.67
CA VAL A 13 -14.52 -6.43 -8.99
C VAL A 13 -14.78 -7.92 -9.12
N ASP A 14 -13.77 -8.69 -9.49
CA ASP A 14 -13.80 -10.14 -9.52
C ASP A 14 -13.62 -10.70 -8.10
N ALA A 15 -14.75 -11.04 -7.47
CA ALA A 15 -14.78 -11.58 -6.11
C ALA A 15 -14.09 -12.94 -6.00
N GLU A 16 -14.14 -13.77 -7.04
CA GLU A 16 -13.52 -15.09 -7.00
C GLU A 16 -12.00 -14.97 -7.07
N GLU A 17 -11.49 -14.07 -7.91
CA GLU A 17 -10.07 -13.79 -7.98
C GLU A 17 -9.55 -13.24 -6.64
N LEU A 18 -10.27 -12.31 -6.01
CA LEU A 18 -9.88 -11.83 -4.68
C LEU A 18 -9.90 -12.94 -3.62
N ARG A 19 -10.87 -13.86 -3.64
CA ARG A 19 -10.90 -15.02 -2.73
C ARG A 19 -9.72 -15.97 -2.98
N ARG A 20 -9.34 -16.22 -4.24
CA ARG A 20 -8.15 -17.01 -4.58
C ARG A 20 -6.88 -16.36 -4.05
N GLN A 21 -6.74 -15.05 -4.23
CA GLN A 21 -5.60 -14.29 -3.71
C GLN A 21 -5.57 -14.27 -2.18
N SER A 22 -6.73 -14.10 -1.52
CA SER A 22 -6.84 -14.17 -0.05
C SER A 22 -6.34 -15.51 0.50
N ALA A 23 -6.74 -16.63 -0.10
CA ALA A 23 -6.30 -17.95 0.32
C ALA A 23 -4.77 -18.11 0.16
N ASP A 24 -4.21 -17.61 -0.93
CA ASP A 24 -2.77 -17.64 -1.18
C ASP A 24 -1.97 -16.80 -0.16
N LEU A 25 -2.38 -15.54 0.06
CA LEU A 25 -1.81 -14.66 1.07
C LEU A 25 -1.91 -15.29 2.46
N GLY A 26 -3.06 -15.88 2.80
CA GLY A 26 -3.28 -16.57 4.07
C GLY A 26 -2.32 -17.74 4.32
N ARG A 27 -2.04 -18.56 3.29
CA ARG A 27 -1.06 -19.66 3.41
C ARG A 27 0.35 -19.12 3.67
N ARG A 28 0.76 -18.08 2.94
CA ARG A 28 2.09 -17.45 3.11
C ARG A 28 2.23 -16.78 4.47
N MET A 29 1.18 -16.14 4.98
CA MET A 29 1.15 -15.58 6.33
C MET A 29 1.36 -16.65 7.40
N VAL A 30 0.67 -17.80 7.29
CA VAL A 30 0.84 -18.92 8.23
C VAL A 30 2.27 -19.47 8.19
N ALA A 31 2.87 -19.57 7.00
CA ALA A 31 4.27 -19.99 6.85
C ALA A 31 5.24 -19.00 7.51
N ALA A 32 5.11 -17.71 7.25
CA ALA A 32 5.93 -16.66 7.87
C ALA A 32 5.78 -16.64 9.39
N GLN A 33 4.55 -16.80 9.90
CA GLN A 33 4.26 -16.88 11.33
C GLN A 33 4.94 -18.09 11.99
N LYS A 34 4.84 -19.29 11.38
CA LYS A 34 5.51 -20.48 11.90
C LYS A 34 7.02 -20.29 11.98
N ARG A 35 7.63 -19.75 10.93
CA ARG A 35 9.07 -19.46 10.90
C ARG A 35 9.48 -18.46 11.98
N ALA A 36 8.67 -17.42 12.18
CA ALA A 36 8.89 -16.45 13.25
C ALA A 36 8.82 -17.08 14.64
N PHE A 37 7.89 -18.01 14.87
CA PHE A 37 7.78 -18.74 16.15
C PHE A 37 8.96 -19.68 16.40
N GLU A 38 9.45 -20.35 15.35
CA GLU A 38 10.65 -21.18 15.44
C GLU A 38 11.88 -20.36 15.85
N LEU A 39 12.09 -19.20 15.22
CA LEU A 39 13.21 -18.30 15.54
C LEU A 39 13.10 -17.68 16.93
N ALA A 40 11.88 -17.39 17.39
CA ALA A 40 11.64 -16.84 18.72
C ALA A 40 11.65 -17.90 19.83
N GLY A 41 11.56 -19.19 19.49
CA GLY A 41 11.43 -20.29 20.45
C GLY A 41 10.09 -20.32 21.23
N ARG A 42 9.14 -19.44 20.89
CA ARG A 42 7.83 -19.33 21.53
C ARG A 42 6.80 -18.74 20.56
N SER A 43 5.52 -18.97 20.85
CA SER A 43 4.44 -18.26 20.16
C SER A 43 4.30 -16.83 20.69
N PHE A 44 3.89 -15.93 19.80
CA PHE A 44 3.60 -14.53 20.12
C PHE A 44 2.67 -13.94 19.04
N ASN A 45 2.16 -12.74 19.27
CA ASN A 45 1.33 -12.03 18.32
C ASN A 45 2.18 -11.10 17.44
N LEU A 46 2.34 -11.43 16.15
CA LEU A 46 3.07 -10.61 15.15
C LEU A 46 2.42 -9.25 14.86
N ASP A 47 1.15 -9.08 15.23
CA ASP A 47 0.41 -7.83 15.07
C ASP A 47 0.46 -6.97 16.35
N SER A 48 1.06 -7.45 17.44
CA SER A 48 1.17 -6.72 18.71
C SER A 48 2.51 -5.99 18.82
N PRO A 49 2.55 -4.64 18.70
CA PRO A 49 3.80 -3.89 18.82
C PRO A 49 4.49 -4.09 20.17
N LYS A 50 3.70 -4.24 21.25
CA LYS A 50 4.22 -4.46 22.60
C LYS A 50 4.95 -5.79 22.75
N GLN A 51 4.38 -6.88 22.22
CA GLN A 51 5.05 -8.19 22.27
C GLN A 51 6.30 -8.21 21.41
N LEU A 52 6.26 -7.54 20.25
CA LEU A 52 7.41 -7.41 19.37
C LEU A 52 8.53 -6.57 19.98
N GLN A 53 8.22 -5.48 20.68
CA GLN A 53 9.21 -4.67 21.38
C GLN A 53 9.96 -5.52 22.42
N GLY A 54 9.23 -6.24 23.27
CA GLY A 54 9.84 -7.12 24.28
C GLY A 54 10.71 -8.21 23.65
N LEU A 55 10.21 -8.85 22.60
CA LEU A 55 10.96 -9.90 21.91
C LEU A 55 12.22 -9.37 21.21
N LEU A 56 12.10 -8.31 20.42
CA LEU A 56 13.20 -7.81 19.58
C LEU A 56 14.27 -7.09 20.41
N PHE A 57 13.87 -6.26 21.38
CA PHE A 57 14.79 -5.37 22.08
C PHE A 57 15.19 -5.90 23.45
N ASP A 58 14.28 -6.51 24.20
CA ASP A 58 14.58 -6.99 25.55
C ASP A 58 15.14 -8.43 25.54
N GLU A 59 14.52 -9.35 24.81
CA GLU A 59 14.93 -10.77 24.75
C GLU A 59 16.08 -11.00 23.77
N LEU A 60 15.97 -10.51 22.53
CA LEU A 60 17.01 -10.69 21.50
C LEU A 60 18.12 -9.62 21.54
N GLY A 61 17.92 -8.54 22.30
CA GLY A 61 18.94 -7.50 22.47
C GLY A 61 19.27 -6.70 21.21
N LEU A 62 18.36 -6.63 20.22
CA LEU A 62 18.59 -5.86 19.00
C LEU A 62 18.60 -4.35 19.30
N PRO A 63 19.32 -3.52 18.53
CA PRO A 63 19.40 -2.09 18.78
C PRO A 63 18.11 -1.37 18.36
N ALA A 64 17.59 -0.52 19.25
CA ALA A 64 16.45 0.34 18.98
C ALA A 64 16.88 1.63 18.24
N LEU A 65 17.20 1.51 16.94
CA LEU A 65 17.70 2.61 16.10
C LEU A 65 16.65 3.69 15.84
N VAL A 66 15.39 3.30 15.70
CA VAL A 66 14.25 4.21 15.48
C VAL A 66 13.35 4.19 16.70
N LYS A 67 12.98 5.39 17.18
CA LYS A 67 12.14 5.58 18.37
C LYS A 67 10.89 6.39 18.02
N THR A 68 9.81 6.10 18.72
CA THR A 68 8.58 6.90 18.68
C THR A 68 8.83 8.31 19.23
N PRO A 69 7.96 9.30 18.97
CA PRO A 69 8.07 10.64 19.57
C PRO A 69 8.11 10.63 21.11
N LYS A 70 7.58 9.57 21.74
CA LYS A 70 7.62 9.36 23.19
C LYS A 70 8.90 8.68 23.68
N GLY A 71 9.90 8.49 22.81
CA GLY A 71 11.19 7.89 23.12
C GLY A 71 11.21 6.36 23.22
N GLN A 72 10.07 5.68 23.07
CA GLN A 72 9.99 4.22 23.11
C GLN A 72 10.51 3.61 21.80
N PRO A 73 11.20 2.44 21.84
CA PRO A 73 11.60 1.70 20.65
C PRO A 73 10.45 1.49 19.68
N SER A 74 10.63 1.84 18.40
CA SER A 74 9.60 1.64 17.38
C SER A 74 9.68 0.22 16.82
N THR A 75 8.54 -0.32 16.39
CA THR A 75 8.47 -1.53 15.55
C THR A 75 7.74 -1.25 14.24
N ASN A 76 7.72 0.01 13.77
CA ASN A 76 7.20 0.35 12.45
C ASN A 76 8.09 -0.22 11.32
N GLU A 77 7.66 -0.04 10.07
CA GLU A 77 8.37 -0.52 8.88
C GLU A 77 9.84 -0.08 8.87
N GLU A 78 10.08 1.23 8.98
CA GLU A 78 11.42 1.83 9.06
C GLU A 78 12.29 1.24 10.19
N ALA A 79 11.73 1.07 11.39
CA ALA A 79 12.48 0.50 12.51
C ALA A 79 12.88 -0.96 12.29
N LEU A 80 11.99 -1.75 11.69
CA LEU A 80 12.25 -3.16 11.39
C LEU A 80 13.24 -3.32 10.24
N GLU A 81 13.17 -2.46 9.22
CA GLU A 81 14.15 -2.42 8.12
C GLU A 81 15.54 -2.09 8.64
N ALA A 82 15.67 -1.12 9.55
CA ALA A 82 16.95 -0.70 10.11
C ALA A 82 17.69 -1.82 10.88
N ILE A 83 16.98 -2.85 11.34
CA ILE A 83 17.55 -4.00 12.06
C ILE A 83 17.41 -5.33 11.29
N ALA A 84 16.93 -5.28 10.04
CA ALA A 84 16.64 -6.47 9.23
C ALA A 84 17.89 -7.27 8.84
N ASP A 85 19.07 -6.65 8.87
CA ASP A 85 20.35 -7.32 8.59
C ASP A 85 20.97 -7.97 9.84
N GLN A 86 20.47 -7.62 11.03
CA GLN A 86 21.00 -8.11 12.30
C GLN A 86 20.35 -9.42 12.75
N HIS A 87 19.13 -9.68 12.28
CA HIS A 87 18.39 -10.89 12.59
C HIS A 87 17.34 -11.18 11.49
N GLU A 88 16.98 -12.44 11.29
CA GLU A 88 15.98 -12.84 10.28
C GLU A 88 14.54 -12.40 10.68
N LEU A 89 14.26 -12.39 11.98
CA LEU A 89 12.92 -12.12 12.54
C LEU A 89 12.27 -10.80 12.08
N PRO A 90 12.94 -9.63 12.07
CA PRO A 90 12.38 -8.38 11.53
C PRO A 90 11.86 -8.52 10.09
N ARG A 91 12.58 -9.23 9.21
CA ARG A 91 12.14 -9.45 7.82
C ARG A 91 10.86 -10.27 7.74
N LEU A 92 10.74 -11.31 8.56
CA LEU A 92 9.52 -12.13 8.64
C LEU A 92 8.34 -11.35 9.22
N ILE A 93 8.57 -10.45 10.17
CA ILE A 93 7.52 -9.57 10.71
C ILE A 93 7.04 -8.60 9.62
N LEU A 94 7.96 -7.98 8.87
CA LEU A 94 7.63 -7.11 7.74
C LEU A 94 6.81 -7.85 6.68
N GLU A 95 7.25 -9.06 6.30
CA GLU A 95 6.53 -9.92 5.36
C GLU A 95 5.11 -10.23 5.88
N HIS A 96 4.98 -10.74 7.11
CA HIS A 96 3.68 -11.07 7.70
C HIS A 96 2.74 -9.88 7.71
N ARG A 97 3.22 -8.70 8.13
CA ARG A 97 2.41 -7.47 8.16
C ARG A 97 2.02 -6.97 6.78
N GLY A 98 2.93 -7.06 5.82
CA GLY A 98 2.65 -6.74 4.42
C GLY A 98 1.51 -7.59 3.88
N LEU A 99 1.63 -8.92 4.03
CA LEU A 99 0.60 -9.87 3.61
C LEU A 99 -0.72 -9.67 4.37
N HIS A 100 -0.67 -9.49 5.69
CA HIS A 100 -1.86 -9.23 6.52
C HIS A 100 -2.58 -7.96 6.06
N LYS A 101 -1.86 -6.87 5.81
CA LYS A 101 -2.44 -5.61 5.33
C LYS A 101 -3.11 -5.79 3.96
N LEU A 102 -2.42 -6.44 3.01
CA LEU A 102 -2.99 -6.72 1.69
C LEU A 102 -4.27 -7.54 1.78
N ARG A 103 -4.28 -8.54 2.66
CA ARG A 103 -5.41 -9.44 2.85
C ARG A 103 -6.61 -8.75 3.51
N SER A 104 -6.39 -8.22 4.73
CA SER A 104 -7.43 -7.60 5.55
C SER A 104 -8.02 -6.33 4.94
N THR A 105 -7.20 -5.54 4.23
CA THR A 105 -7.65 -4.27 3.66
C THR A 105 -8.36 -4.46 2.32
N TYR A 106 -7.92 -5.43 1.51
CA TYR A 106 -8.38 -5.56 0.13
C TYR A 106 -9.04 -6.90 -0.16
N THR A 107 -8.31 -8.02 -0.08
CA THR A 107 -8.82 -9.30 -0.62
C THR A 107 -9.98 -9.90 0.17
N ASP A 108 -10.01 -9.68 1.49
CA ASP A 108 -11.10 -10.16 2.34
C ASP A 108 -12.28 -9.18 2.32
N LYS A 109 -11.98 -7.86 2.35
CA LYS A 109 -12.99 -6.81 2.53
C LYS A 109 -13.73 -6.42 1.26
N LEU A 110 -13.05 -6.32 0.12
CA LEU A 110 -13.67 -5.86 -1.13
C LEU A 110 -14.79 -6.78 -1.64
N PRO A 111 -14.68 -8.12 -1.58
CA PRO A 111 -15.78 -9.01 -1.97
C PRO A 111 -17.06 -8.79 -1.16
N GLU A 112 -16.93 -8.45 0.13
CA GLU A 112 -18.05 -8.17 1.02
C GLU A 112 -18.70 -6.80 0.75
N MET A 113 -17.99 -5.91 0.04
CA MET A 113 -18.45 -4.57 -0.31
C MET A 113 -19.11 -4.48 -1.69
N ILE A 114 -19.31 -5.62 -2.35
CA ILE A 114 -20.04 -5.66 -3.62
C ILE A 114 -21.53 -5.43 -3.33
N ASN A 115 -22.07 -4.38 -3.93
CA ASN A 115 -23.50 -4.10 -3.84
C ASN A 115 -24.28 -5.21 -4.58
N PRO A 116 -25.30 -5.83 -3.95
CA PRO A 116 -26.03 -6.96 -4.53
C PRO A 116 -26.90 -6.58 -5.73
N ASP A 117 -27.36 -5.34 -5.81
CA ASP A 117 -28.24 -4.87 -6.89
C ASP A 117 -27.44 -4.54 -8.16
N THR A 118 -26.25 -3.95 -8.01
CA THR A 118 -25.41 -3.52 -9.13
C THR A 118 -24.33 -4.53 -9.51
N GLY A 119 -23.94 -5.42 -8.58
CA GLY A 119 -22.80 -6.32 -8.71
C GLY A 119 -21.44 -5.57 -8.74
N ARG A 120 -21.36 -4.38 -8.14
CA ARG A 120 -20.19 -3.48 -8.20
C ARG A 120 -19.82 -2.96 -6.82
N VAL A 121 -18.56 -2.55 -6.68
CA VAL A 121 -18.07 -1.82 -5.50
C VAL A 121 -18.24 -0.32 -5.74
N HIS A 122 -18.85 0.37 -4.79
CA HIS A 122 -19.08 1.81 -4.83
C HIS A 122 -18.22 2.47 -3.76
N THR A 123 -17.46 3.49 -4.13
CA THR A 123 -16.65 4.30 -3.22
C THR A 123 -17.30 5.67 -3.03
N SER A 124 -17.02 6.35 -1.93
CA SER A 124 -17.42 7.75 -1.70
C SER A 124 -16.23 8.67 -1.88
N TYR A 125 -16.34 9.67 -2.75
CA TYR A 125 -15.31 10.69 -2.98
C TYR A 125 -15.63 11.97 -2.23
N HIS A 126 -14.74 12.38 -1.35
CA HIS A 126 -14.89 13.60 -0.54
C HIS A 126 -14.12 14.74 -1.19
N GLN A 127 -14.82 15.83 -1.52
CA GLN A 127 -14.22 17.04 -2.07
C GLN A 127 -13.54 17.93 -1.02
N ALA A 128 -14.04 17.91 0.22
CA ALA A 128 -13.58 18.77 1.31
C ALA A 128 -12.86 17.98 2.41
N GLY A 129 -11.86 17.17 2.03
CA GLY A 129 -11.14 16.28 2.95
C GLY A 129 -9.66 16.60 3.14
N ALA A 130 -8.92 16.86 2.05
CA ALA A 130 -7.48 17.11 2.11
C ALA A 130 -7.16 18.61 2.16
N ALA A 131 -6.21 18.99 3.01
CA ALA A 131 -5.72 20.38 3.09
C ALA A 131 -5.16 20.91 1.75
N THR A 132 -4.73 20.01 0.86
CA THR A 132 -4.16 20.33 -0.45
C THR A 132 -5.20 20.45 -1.57
N GLY A 133 -6.49 20.27 -1.27
CA GLY A 133 -7.56 20.27 -2.28
C GLY A 133 -7.68 18.95 -3.08
N ARG A 134 -6.91 17.91 -2.74
CA ARG A 134 -7.07 16.58 -3.32
C ARG A 134 -8.40 15.94 -2.88
N LEU A 135 -9.00 15.16 -3.78
CA LEU A 135 -10.08 14.25 -3.42
C LEU A 135 -9.55 13.18 -2.48
N SER A 136 -10.35 12.77 -1.50
CA SER A 136 -10.14 11.53 -0.74
C SER A 136 -11.24 10.52 -1.06
N SER A 137 -11.02 9.24 -0.79
CA SER A 137 -12.01 8.18 -0.99
C SER A 137 -12.18 7.31 0.26
N THR A 138 -13.42 6.95 0.58
CA THR A 138 -13.77 6.03 1.67
C THR A 138 -14.82 5.01 1.24
N ASP A 139 -14.97 3.96 2.05
CA ASP A 139 -16.07 2.98 1.97
C ASP A 139 -16.32 2.33 0.60
N PRO A 140 -15.30 1.67 -0.02
CA PRO A 140 -13.90 1.56 0.39
C PRO A 140 -13.00 2.65 -0.20
N ASN A 141 -11.80 2.84 0.36
CA ASN A 141 -10.78 3.70 -0.24
C ASN A 141 -10.17 3.04 -1.49
N LEU A 142 -10.64 3.46 -2.67
CA LEU A 142 -10.18 2.97 -3.97
C LEU A 142 -9.00 3.80 -4.55
N GLN A 143 -8.58 4.86 -3.88
CA GLN A 143 -7.37 5.60 -4.28
C GLN A 143 -6.08 4.89 -3.86
N ASN A 144 -6.13 4.15 -2.75
CA ASN A 144 -4.97 3.49 -2.16
C ASN A 144 -4.85 2.00 -2.54
N ILE A 145 -5.32 1.60 -3.73
CA ILE A 145 -5.14 0.22 -4.19
C ILE A 145 -3.64 -0.02 -4.50
N PRO A 146 -3.00 -1.04 -3.92
CA PRO A 146 -1.56 -1.25 -4.02
C PRO A 146 -1.10 -1.50 -5.47
N ILE A 147 0.12 -1.06 -5.81
CA ILE A 147 0.70 -1.18 -7.17
C ILE A 147 2.20 -1.53 -7.16
N ARG A 148 2.89 -1.25 -6.05
CA ARG A 148 4.35 -1.33 -5.98
C ARG A 148 4.86 -2.77 -5.95
N THR A 149 4.23 -3.62 -5.15
CA THR A 149 4.59 -5.04 -5.00
C THR A 149 3.86 -5.93 -6.00
N GLU A 150 4.40 -7.12 -6.25
CA GLU A 150 3.75 -8.13 -7.10
C GLU A 150 2.35 -8.48 -6.59
N ASP A 151 2.20 -8.78 -5.30
CA ASP A 151 0.90 -9.07 -4.69
C ASP A 151 -0.06 -7.87 -4.80
N GLY A 152 0.45 -6.64 -4.69
CA GLY A 152 -0.33 -5.43 -4.95
C GLY A 152 -0.84 -5.34 -6.39
N ARG A 153 0.02 -5.64 -7.37
CA ARG A 153 -0.38 -5.70 -8.78
C ARG A 153 -1.40 -6.80 -9.05
N ARG A 154 -1.26 -7.96 -8.40
CA ARG A 154 -2.25 -9.05 -8.46
C ARG A 154 -3.62 -8.60 -7.95
N ILE A 155 -3.69 -7.86 -6.84
CA ILE A 155 -4.97 -7.31 -6.35
C ILE A 155 -5.64 -6.40 -7.38
N ARG A 156 -4.85 -5.60 -8.13
CA ARG A 156 -5.39 -4.75 -9.19
C ARG A 156 -6.00 -5.52 -10.36
N THR A 157 -5.56 -6.75 -10.64
CA THR A 157 -6.13 -7.53 -11.74
C THR A 157 -7.57 -7.95 -11.46
N ALA A 158 -8.01 -7.92 -10.20
CA ALA A 158 -9.41 -8.16 -9.84
C ALA A 158 -10.34 -6.99 -10.22
N PHE A 159 -9.82 -5.81 -10.53
CA PHE A 159 -10.63 -4.69 -11.03
C PHE A 159 -10.81 -4.85 -12.55
N VAL A 160 -12.02 -5.25 -12.96
CA VAL A 160 -12.27 -5.71 -14.33
C VAL A 160 -13.31 -4.86 -15.04
N ALA A 161 -13.23 -4.79 -16.37
CA ALA A 161 -14.30 -4.21 -17.17
C ALA A 161 -15.50 -5.18 -17.22
N PRO A 162 -16.74 -4.66 -17.34
CA PRO A 162 -17.86 -5.51 -17.73
C PRO A 162 -17.67 -6.02 -19.17
N GLU A 163 -18.45 -7.04 -19.54
CA GLU A 163 -18.40 -7.64 -20.88
C GLU A 163 -18.59 -6.59 -21.99
N GLY A 164 -17.86 -6.76 -23.08
CA GLY A 164 -17.87 -5.82 -24.21
C GLY A 164 -17.19 -4.47 -23.92
N ARG A 165 -16.62 -4.25 -22.73
CA ARG A 165 -15.92 -3.00 -22.38
C ARG A 165 -14.44 -3.22 -22.05
N ARG A 166 -13.72 -2.11 -21.86
CA ARG A 166 -12.31 -2.05 -21.46
C ARG A 166 -12.13 -0.97 -20.40
N ILE A 167 -11.14 -1.14 -19.53
CA ILE A 167 -10.66 -0.10 -18.62
C ILE A 167 -9.60 0.70 -19.35
N VAL A 168 -9.72 2.03 -19.31
CA VAL A 168 -8.68 2.96 -19.76
C VAL A 168 -8.16 3.68 -18.53
N ALA A 169 -6.86 3.59 -18.28
CA ALA A 169 -6.19 4.30 -17.20
C ALA A 169 -5.34 5.43 -17.81
N CYS A 170 -5.56 6.65 -17.34
CA CYS A 170 -4.80 7.84 -17.75
C CYS A 170 -4.14 8.42 -16.50
N ASP A 171 -2.83 8.59 -16.54
CA ASP A 171 -2.03 9.18 -15.47
C ASP A 171 -1.18 10.31 -16.04
N TYR A 172 -1.08 11.42 -15.31
CA TYR A 172 -0.26 12.54 -15.75
C TYR A 172 1.21 12.24 -15.49
N SER A 173 2.01 12.17 -16.56
CA SER A 173 3.45 12.01 -16.46
C SER A 173 4.08 13.15 -15.65
N GLN A 174 4.66 12.83 -14.49
CA GLN A 174 5.46 13.73 -13.66
C GLN A 174 4.74 15.02 -13.26
N ILE A 175 3.44 14.93 -12.97
CA ILE A 175 2.59 16.13 -12.79
C ILE A 175 3.10 17.11 -11.74
N GLU A 176 3.61 16.62 -10.61
CA GLU A 176 4.11 17.48 -9.53
C GLU A 176 5.36 18.26 -9.95
N LEU A 177 6.28 17.62 -10.68
CA LEU A 177 7.48 18.29 -11.21
C LEU A 177 7.14 19.29 -12.31
N ARG A 178 6.14 18.99 -13.16
CA ARG A 178 5.66 19.94 -14.18
C ARG A 178 5.04 21.18 -13.55
N ILE A 179 4.23 21.00 -12.50
CA ILE A 179 3.68 22.12 -11.71
C ILE A 179 4.82 22.91 -11.06
N MET A 180 5.81 22.23 -10.48
CA MET A 180 6.98 22.89 -9.89
C MET A 180 7.73 23.74 -10.92
N ALA A 181 8.05 23.19 -12.10
CA ALA A 181 8.72 23.92 -13.17
C ALA A 181 7.94 25.17 -13.60
N HIS A 182 6.61 25.07 -13.69
CA HIS A 182 5.75 26.21 -14.03
C HIS A 182 5.73 27.28 -12.93
N LEU A 183 5.66 26.88 -11.66
CA LEU A 183 5.58 27.82 -10.53
C LEU A 183 6.93 28.45 -10.19
N SER A 184 8.04 27.72 -10.37
CA SER A 184 9.39 28.22 -10.08
C SER A 184 10.02 28.98 -11.23
N GLU A 185 9.51 28.81 -12.46
CA GLU A 185 10.12 29.30 -13.70
C GLU A 185 11.60 28.90 -13.86
N ASP A 186 12.00 27.79 -13.24
CA ASP A 186 13.38 27.31 -13.32
C ASP A 186 13.73 26.91 -14.76
N ALA A 187 14.71 27.61 -15.35
CA ALA A 187 15.09 27.42 -16.74
C ALA A 187 15.58 25.99 -17.03
N GLY A 188 16.21 25.33 -16.06
CA GLY A 188 16.67 23.95 -16.20
C GLY A 188 15.51 22.96 -16.30
N LEU A 189 14.54 23.06 -15.37
CA LEU A 189 13.33 22.23 -15.37
C LEU A 189 12.46 22.47 -16.61
N LEU A 190 12.29 23.72 -17.02
CA LEU A 190 11.53 24.07 -18.23
C LEU A 190 12.18 23.48 -19.48
N ALA A 191 13.48 23.69 -19.67
CA ALA A 191 14.22 23.13 -20.80
C ALA A 191 14.21 21.59 -20.81
N ALA A 192 14.32 20.96 -19.63
CA ALA A 192 14.25 19.50 -19.51
C ALA A 192 12.89 18.96 -19.97
N PHE A 193 11.78 19.60 -19.56
CA PHE A 193 10.44 19.19 -20.00
C PHE A 193 10.16 19.50 -21.48
N GLU A 194 10.61 20.63 -22.01
CA GLU A 194 10.52 20.95 -23.44
C GLU A 194 11.32 19.97 -24.30
N GLY A 195 12.50 19.56 -23.81
CA GLY A 195 13.36 18.56 -24.45
C GLY A 195 12.89 17.11 -24.29
N GLY A 196 11.76 16.85 -23.60
CA GLY A 196 11.24 15.50 -23.37
C GLY A 196 12.10 14.63 -22.46
N GLN A 197 12.95 15.24 -21.62
CA GLN A 197 13.82 14.52 -20.70
C GLN A 197 13.02 13.98 -19.51
N ASP A 198 13.35 12.75 -19.09
CA ASP A 198 12.78 12.16 -17.88
C ASP A 198 13.58 12.63 -16.66
N ILE A 199 13.06 13.65 -15.99
CA ILE A 199 13.72 14.29 -14.85
C ILE A 199 13.89 13.34 -13.67
N HIS A 200 13.00 12.35 -13.48
CA HIS A 200 13.17 11.36 -12.41
C HIS A 200 14.47 10.57 -12.55
N ARG A 201 14.92 10.34 -13.78
CA ARG A 201 16.17 9.65 -14.05
C ARG A 201 17.39 10.54 -13.83
N ALA A 202 17.25 11.85 -14.02
CA ALA A 202 18.30 12.83 -13.80
C ALA A 202 18.52 13.12 -12.30
N THR A 203 17.44 13.27 -11.51
CA THR A 203 17.57 13.51 -10.06
C THR A 203 18.04 12.28 -9.30
N ALA A 204 17.68 11.07 -9.74
CA ALA A 204 18.16 9.82 -9.15
C ALA A 204 19.66 9.56 -9.40
N ALA A 205 20.30 10.30 -10.31
CA ALA A 205 21.73 10.17 -10.60
C ALA A 205 22.61 11.19 -9.84
N GLU A 206 22.01 12.22 -9.24
CA GLU A 206 22.70 13.22 -8.42
C GLU A 206 22.62 12.94 -6.90
N VAL A 207 21.87 11.91 -6.49
CA VAL A 207 21.77 11.45 -5.08
C VAL A 207 22.65 10.22 -4.84
#